data_AF-A0A5J6WWI1-F1
#
_entry.id   AF-A0A5J6WWI1-F1
#
_cell.length_a   1.000
_cell.length_b   1.000
_cell.length_c   1.000
_cell.angle_alpha   90.00
_cell.angle_beta   90.00
_cell.angle_gamma   90.00
#
_symmetry.space_group_name_H-M   'P 1'
#
loop_
_entity.id
_entity.type
_entity.pdbx_description
1 polymer ?
#
loop_
_entity_poly.entity_id
_entity_poly.type
_entity_poly.pdbx_seq_one_letter_code
_entity_poly.pdbx_strand_id
1 'polypeptide(L)' 'MSECTLLPHGEALRRAIRWLSEQHRYDSRAIEEASLRFCLSPLDEEFLLQHWLVHGPAAER' A
#
# COMPACT_ATOMS: atom_id res chain seq x y z
N MET A 1 11.78 5.69 -20.06
CA MET A 1 11.59 4.89 -18.83
C MET A 1 10.13 5.00 -18.45
N SER A 2 9.57 3.88 -18.04
CA SER A 2 8.19 3.46 -18.30
C SER A 2 7.08 4.43 -17.87
N GLU A 3 6.12 4.51 -18.77
CA GLU A 3 4.95 5.37 -18.80
C GLU A 3 3.93 4.95 -17.75
N CYS A 4 4.08 5.41 -16.50
CA CYS A 4 2.94 5.59 -15.59
C CYS A 4 2.12 6.81 -16.04
N THR A 5 1.68 6.80 -17.28
CA THR A 5 0.94 7.89 -17.91
C THR A 5 -0.55 7.60 -17.68
N LEU A 6 -1.25 8.50 -16.98
CA LEU A 6 -2.72 8.67 -16.88
C LEU A 6 -3.46 8.26 -15.58
N LEU A 7 -2.79 7.87 -14.49
CA LEU A 7 -3.50 7.75 -13.20
C LEU A 7 -3.31 9.02 -12.37
N PRO A 8 -4.39 9.62 -11.81
CA PRO A 8 -4.24 10.73 -10.88
C PRO A 8 -3.32 10.30 -9.73
N HIS A 9 -2.47 11.21 -9.28
CA HIS A 9 -1.50 10.96 -8.21
C HIS A 9 -2.21 10.25 -7.03
N GLY A 10 -1.75 9.03 -6.69
CA GLY A 10 -2.35 8.20 -5.64
C GLY A 10 -3.49 7.24 -6.04
N GLU A 11 -3.84 7.09 -7.33
CA GLU A 11 -4.82 6.06 -7.72
C GLU A 11 -4.29 4.63 -7.54
N ALA A 12 -3.00 4.42 -7.83
CA ALA A 12 -2.30 3.17 -7.54
C ALA A 12 -2.41 2.80 -6.04
N LEU A 13 -2.16 3.77 -5.16
CA LEU A 13 -2.29 3.63 -3.71
C LEU A 13 -3.72 3.26 -3.29
N ARG A 14 -4.74 3.95 -3.83
CA ARG A 14 -6.16 3.61 -3.53
C ARG A 14 -6.52 2.19 -3.98
N ARG A 15 -6.04 1.75 -5.15
CA ARG A 15 -6.28 0.38 -5.65
C ARG A 15 -5.57 -0.64 -4.77
N ALA A 16 -4.33 -0.37 -4.34
CA ALA A 16 -3.58 -1.21 -3.42
C ALA A 16 -4.29 -1.33 -2.07
N ILE A 17 -4.72 -0.21 -1.46
CA ILE A 17 -5.49 -0.21 -0.20
C ILE A 17 -6.76 -1.03 -0.33
N ARG A 18 -7.52 -0.85 -1.42
CA ARG A 18 -8.74 -1.61 -1.65
C ARG A 18 -8.47 -3.10 -1.75
N TRP A 19 -7.44 -3.49 -2.52
CA TRP A 19 -7.05 -4.88 -2.67
C TRP A 19 -6.60 -5.50 -1.33
N LEU A 20 -5.80 -4.77 -0.54
CA LEU A 20 -5.38 -5.22 0.79
C LEU A 20 -6.57 -5.42 1.74
N SER A 21 -7.57 -4.53 1.69
CA SER A 21 -8.83 -4.70 2.41
C SER A 21 -9.64 -5.90 1.92
N GLU A 22 -9.71 -6.15 0.61
CA GLU A 22 -10.37 -7.36 0.08
C GLU A 22 -9.68 -8.65 0.57
N GLN A 23 -8.35 -8.62 0.70
CA GLN A 23 -7.61 -9.76 1.25
C GLN A 23 -7.70 -9.86 2.77
N HIS A 24 -8.14 -8.81 3.47
CA HIS A 24 -8.03 -8.66 4.94
C HIS A 24 -6.62 -8.92 5.47
N ARG A 25 -5.60 -8.63 4.66
CA ARG A 25 -4.20 -8.92 4.94
C ARG A 25 -3.36 -7.67 4.67
N TYR A 26 -2.78 -7.15 5.75
CA TYR A 26 -1.90 -5.97 5.72
C TYR A 26 -0.47 -6.35 6.13
N ASP A 27 -0.10 -7.63 5.94
CA ASP A 27 1.26 -8.12 6.17
C ASP A 27 2.25 -7.43 5.22
N SER A 28 3.52 -7.33 5.63
CA SER A 28 4.60 -6.81 4.77
C SER A 28 4.62 -7.47 3.40
N ARG A 29 4.37 -8.78 3.32
CA ARG A 29 4.24 -9.52 2.05
C ARG A 29 3.07 -9.08 1.18
N ALA A 30 1.92 -8.80 1.78
CA ALA A 30 0.75 -8.36 1.03
C ALA A 30 0.97 -6.94 0.49
N ILE A 31 1.61 -6.08 1.28
CA ILE A 31 1.99 -4.72 0.87
C ILE A 31 3.00 -4.77 -0.27
N GLU A 32 4.01 -5.63 -0.19
CA GLU A 32 5.01 -5.84 -1.25
C GLU A 32 4.37 -6.38 -2.54
N GLU A 33 3.43 -7.34 -2.44
CA GLU A 33 2.64 -7.81 -3.59
C GLU A 33 1.80 -6.67 -4.21
N ALA A 34 1.15 -5.86 -3.37
CA ALA A 34 0.39 -4.71 -3.85
C ALA A 34 1.31 -3.67 -4.50
N SER A 35 2.51 -3.48 -3.96
CA SER A 35 3.54 -2.58 -4.48
C SER A 35 3.98 -2.97 -5.88
N LEU A 36 4.31 -4.24 -6.09
CA LEU A 36 4.65 -4.80 -7.41
C LEU A 36 3.47 -4.76 -8.38
N ARG A 37 2.26 -5.06 -7.90
CA ARG A 37 1.06 -5.19 -8.74
C ARG A 37 0.51 -3.85 -9.22
N PHE A 38 0.55 -2.83 -8.36
CA PHE A 38 -0.01 -1.51 -8.64
C PHE A 38 1.05 -0.46 -8.99
N CYS A 39 2.33 -0.86 -9.05
CA CYS A 39 3.47 0.05 -9.22
C CYS A 39 3.46 1.17 -8.18
N LEU A 40 3.43 0.80 -6.90
CA LEU A 40 3.61 1.77 -5.82
C LEU A 40 5.05 2.26 -5.81
N SER A 41 5.24 3.51 -5.38
CA SER A 41 6.58 3.99 -5.11
C SER A 41 7.07 3.40 -3.79
N PRO A 42 8.39 3.26 -3.56
CA PRO A 42 8.92 2.84 -2.25
C PRO A 42 8.36 3.72 -1.11
N LEU A 43 8.11 5.01 -1.36
CA LEU A 43 7.48 5.92 -0.41
C LEU A 43 6.04 5.52 -0.04
N ASP A 44 5.26 5.01 -0.99
CA ASP A 44 3.90 4.54 -0.76
C ASP A 44 3.91 3.23 0.05
N GLU A 45 4.82 2.31 -0.26
CA GLU A 45 5.01 1.08 0.50
C GLU A 45 5.37 1.37 1.97
N GLU A 46 6.34 2.26 2.20
CA GLU A 46 6.72 2.71 3.53
C GLU A 46 5.54 3.36 4.27
N PHE A 47 4.73 4.18 3.58
CA PHE A 47 3.52 4.76 4.15
C PHE A 47 2.52 3.68 4.55
N LEU A 48 2.29 2.67 3.73
CA LEU A 48 1.38 1.56 4.05
C LEU A 48 1.87 0.72 5.22
N LEU A 49 3.17 0.42 5.25
CA LEU A 49 3.82 -0.28 6.35
C LEU A 49 3.67 0.51 7.64
N GLN A 50 3.99 1.81 7.65
CA GLN A 50 3.80 2.67 8.83
C GLN A 50 2.32 2.75 9.23
N HIS A 51 1.41 2.97 8.28
CA HIS A 51 -0.01 3.13 8.56
C HIS A 51 -0.63 1.88 9.19
N TRP A 52 -0.29 0.66 8.74
CA TRP A 52 -0.89 -0.57 9.29
C TRP A 52 -0.06 -1.29 10.35
N LEU A 53 1.28 -1.25 10.27
CA LEU A 53 2.14 -1.89 11.27
C LEU A 53 2.35 -1.01 12.51
N VAL A 54 2.37 0.32 12.36
CA VAL A 54 2.54 1.24 13.50
C VAL A 54 1.20 1.62 14.14
N HIS A 55 0.11 1.75 13.36
CA HIS A 55 -1.24 1.91 13.92
C HIS A 55 -2.04 0.61 14.08
N GLY A 56 -1.39 -0.56 14.02
CA GLY A 56 -1.97 -1.77 14.61
C GLY A 56 -2.36 -1.48 16.07
N PRO A 57 -3.46 -2.06 16.62
CA PRO A 57 -4.14 -1.62 17.86
C PRO A 57 -3.34 -1.79 19.18
N ALA A 58 -2.01 -1.71 19.15
CA ALA A 58 -1.12 -1.85 20.29
C ALA A 58 -0.57 -0.50 20.83
N ALA A 59 -0.91 0.64 20.23
CA ALA A 59 -0.40 1.96 20.63
C ALA A 59 -1.44 2.87 21.33
N GLU A 60 -2.45 2.28 21.98
CA GLU A 60 -3.20 2.94 23.06
C GLU A 60 -2.71 2.40 24.41
N ARG A 61 -1.62 2.98 24.96
CA ARG A 61 -1.32 2.97 26.41
C ARG A 61 -0.64 4.26 26.82
#